data_AF-A0A6M0CC30-F1
#
_entry.id   AF-A0A6M0CC30-F1
#
_cell.length_a   1.000
_cell.length_b   1.000
_cell.length_c   1.000
_cell.angle_alpha   90.00
_cell.angle_beta   90.00
_cell.angle_gamma   90.00
#
_symmetry.space_group_name_H-M   'P 1'
#
loop_
_entity.id
_entity.type
_entity.pdbx_description
1 polymer ?
#
loop_
_entity_poly.entity_id
_entity_poly.type
_entity_poly.pdbx_seq_one_letter_code
_entity_poly.pdbx_strand_id
1 'polypeptide(L)'
;MISITLTPEQEQFLQAQLKSGKYNNAQDVISEAFKLLEEEEEIKLPPSIKGSESAKKLLGEKVKEFRKSRELTKNKPRSAEQEKLSREIRELFDKTQSLPGIQDITEEEIAAEIDAYRRGE
;
A
#
# COMPACT_ATOMS: atom_id res chain seq x y z
N MET A 1 -1.22 -36.92 15.13
CA MET A 1 0.02 -36.14 14.89
C MET A 1 0.01 -35.73 13.43
N ILE A 2 0.10 -34.43 13.16
CA ILE A 2 0.19 -33.90 11.79
C ILE A 2 1.68 -33.73 11.49
N SER A 3 2.18 -34.37 10.44
CA SER A 3 3.55 -34.16 9.96
C SER A 3 3.53 -33.17 8.80
N ILE A 4 4.13 -32.01 9.00
CA ILE A 4 4.34 -31.00 7.96
C ILE A 4 5.77 -31.13 7.43
N THR A 5 5.93 -31.01 6.11
CA THR A 5 7.27 -30.99 5.48
C THR A 5 7.59 -29.54 5.16
N LEU A 6 8.68 -29.03 5.72
CA LEU A 6 9.14 -27.66 5.48
C LEU A 6 9.91 -27.60 4.16
N THR A 7 9.83 -26.46 3.46
CA THR A 7 10.75 -26.18 2.35
C THR A 7 12.15 -25.87 2.90
N PRO A 8 13.22 -26.05 2.10
CA PRO A 8 14.58 -25.71 2.53
C PRO A 8 14.71 -24.25 2.99
N GLU A 9 14.00 -23.32 2.36
CA GLU A 9 13.97 -21.90 2.72
C GLU A 9 13.31 -21.68 4.09
N GLN A 10 12.18 -22.35 4.35
CA GLN A 10 11.49 -22.28 5.64
C GLN A 10 12.36 -22.84 6.76
N GLU A 11 13.06 -23.94 6.51
CA GLU A 11 13.97 -24.55 7.48
C GLU A 11 15.17 -23.64 7.79
N GLN A 12 15.78 -23.01 6.78
CA GLN A 12 16.85 -22.03 6.99
C GLN A 12 16.38 -20.83 7.81
N PHE A 13 15.18 -20.32 7.54
CA PHE A 13 14.59 -19.23 8.33
C PHE A 13 14.38 -19.65 9.79
N LEU A 14 13.82 -20.83 10.02
CA LEU A 14 13.60 -21.39 11.36
C LEU A 14 14.92 -21.52 12.13
N GLN A 15 15.96 -22.05 11.48
CA GLN A 15 17.29 -22.15 12.09
C GLN A 15 17.90 -20.78 12.41
N ALA A 16 17.69 -19.76 11.56
CA ALA A 16 18.16 -18.41 11.83
C ALA A 16 17.46 -17.80 13.06
N GLN A 17 16.15 -18.00 13.22
CA GLN A 17 15.39 -17.53 14.37
C GLN A 17 15.83 -18.21 15.68
N LEU A 18 16.12 -19.51 15.63
CA LEU A 18 16.66 -20.24 16.80
C LEU A 18 18.07 -19.77 17.16
N LYS A 19 18.94 -19.55 16.16
CA LYS A 19 20.29 -18.99 16.37
C LYS A 19 20.27 -17.58 16.95
N SER A 20 19.23 -16.80 16.67
CA SER A 20 19.08 -15.45 17.24
C SER A 20 18.84 -15.46 18.76
N GLY A 21 18.47 -16.61 19.34
CA GLY A 21 18.15 -16.75 20.76
C GLY A 21 16.80 -16.15 21.15
N LYS A 22 16.02 -15.58 20.22
CA LYS A 22 14.67 -15.06 20.48
C LYS A 22 13.64 -16.15 20.79
N TYR A 23 13.88 -17.37 20.31
CA TYR A 23 12.94 -18.48 20.43
C TYR A 23 13.70 -19.74 20.88
N ASN A 24 13.10 -20.51 21.79
CA ASN A 24 13.78 -21.67 22.39
C ASN A 24 13.61 -22.93 21.56
N ASN A 25 12.52 -23.03 20.80
CA ASN A 25 12.20 -24.19 19.98
C ASN A 25 11.44 -23.78 18.71
N ALA A 26 11.35 -24.71 17.76
CA ALA A 26 10.68 -24.46 16.47
C ALA A 26 9.18 -24.17 16.65
N GLN A 27 8.55 -24.76 17.68
CA GLN A 27 7.14 -24.56 17.97
C GLN A 27 6.85 -23.13 18.45
N ASP A 28 7.77 -22.48 19.17
CA ASP A 28 7.64 -21.09 19.60
C ASP A 28 7.62 -20.16 18.38
N VAL A 29 8.53 -20.38 17.42
CA VAL A 29 8.60 -19.63 16.16
C VAL A 29 7.30 -19.81 15.36
N ILE A 30 6.82 -21.05 15.26
CA ILE A 30 5.58 -21.37 14.55
C ILE A 30 4.37 -20.75 15.24
N SER A 31 4.32 -20.78 16.58
CA SER A 31 3.22 -20.21 17.36
C SER A 31 3.17 -18.70 17.22
N GLU A 32 4.32 -18.03 17.23
CA GLU A 32 4.40 -16.59 17.01
C GLU A 32 4.04 -16.22 15.57
N ALA A 33 4.45 -17.03 14.58
CA ALA A 33 4.03 -16.85 13.19
C ALA A 33 2.49 -16.97 13.05
N PHE A 34 1.85 -17.90 13.75
CA PHE A 34 0.38 -18.00 13.74
C PHE A 34 -0.30 -16.81 14.41
N LYS A 35 0.22 -16.30 15.54
CA LYS A 35 -0.30 -15.07 16.15
C LYS A 35 -0.18 -13.88 15.21
N LEU A 36 0.95 -13.73 14.51
CA LEU A 36 1.14 -12.65 13.53
C LEU A 36 0.14 -12.78 12.38
N LEU A 37 -0.13 -14.00 11.90
CA LEU A 37 -1.15 -14.24 10.90
C LEU A 37 -2.56 -13.89 11.40
N GLU A 38 -2.88 -14.20 12.66
CA GLU A 38 -4.14 -13.84 13.30
C GLU A 38 -4.28 -12.31 13.48
N GLU A 39 -3.20 -11.63 13.89
CA GLU A 39 -3.16 -10.18 14.01
C GLU A 39 -3.25 -9.45 12.66
N GLU A 40 -2.66 -10.02 11.59
CA GLU A 40 -2.83 -9.50 10.23
C GLU A 40 -4.26 -9.71 9.71
N GLU A 41 -4.91 -10.80 10.11
CA GLU A 41 -6.32 -11.04 9.82
C GLU A 41 -7.26 -10.10 10.60
N GLU A 42 -6.83 -9.58 11.75
CA GLU A 42 -7.59 -8.64 12.55
C GLU A 42 -7.50 -7.21 11.98
N ILE A 43 -8.63 -6.69 11.51
CA ILE A 43 -8.67 -5.33 10.95
C ILE A 43 -8.74 -4.33 12.09
N LYS A 44 -7.55 -3.86 12.48
CA LYS A 44 -7.41 -2.73 13.40
C LYS A 44 -7.90 -1.45 12.71
N LEU A 45 -9.17 -1.11 12.95
CA LEU A 45 -9.76 0.14 12.49
C LEU A 45 -9.13 1.33 13.25
N PRO A 46 -8.90 2.48 12.59
CA PRO A 46 -8.33 3.63 13.27
C PRO A 46 -9.25 4.11 14.41
N PRO A 47 -8.67 4.60 15.53
CA PRO A 47 -9.43 4.99 16.72
C PRO A 47 -10.36 6.19 16.48
N SER A 48 -10.12 6.96 15.40
CA SER A 48 -10.93 8.10 14.99
C SER A 48 -12.29 7.73 14.38
N ILE A 49 -12.54 6.45 14.06
CA ILE A 49 -13.81 6.02 13.49
C ILE A 49 -14.89 6.01 14.57
N LYS A 50 -15.75 7.03 14.54
CA LYS A 50 -16.96 7.11 15.37
C LYS A 50 -18.01 6.13 14.86
N GLY A 51 -18.64 5.36 15.75
CA GLY A 51 -19.70 4.42 15.40
C GLY A 51 -20.00 3.42 16.52
N SER A 52 -21.15 2.75 16.44
CA SER A 52 -21.48 1.65 17.34
C SER A 52 -20.57 0.43 17.08
N GLU A 53 -20.44 -0.45 18.07
CA GLU A 53 -19.65 -1.69 17.94
C GLU A 53 -20.11 -2.53 16.74
N SER A 54 -21.43 -2.63 16.51
CA SER A 54 -22.00 -3.32 15.34
C SER A 54 -21.57 -2.69 14.00
N ALA A 55 -21.52 -1.35 13.92
CA ALA A 55 -21.10 -0.65 12.71
C ALA A 55 -19.60 -0.83 12.45
N LYS A 56 -18.77 -0.80 13.51
CA LYS A 56 -17.33 -1.07 13.40
C LYS A 56 -17.06 -2.51 12.93
N LYS A 57 -17.80 -3.49 13.45
CA LYS A 57 -17.67 -4.89 13.00
C LYS A 57 -17.98 -5.05 11.52
N LEU A 58 -19.11 -4.53 11.06
CA LEU A 58 -19.49 -4.55 9.64
C LEU A 58 -18.45 -3.84 8.75
N LEU A 59 -17.89 -2.73 9.23
CA LEU A 59 -16.84 -2.02 8.53
C LEU A 59 -15.56 -2.86 8.45
N GLY A 60 -15.17 -3.51 9.54
CA GLY A 60 -14.05 -4.45 9.58
C GLY A 60 -14.21 -5.54 8.52
N GLU A 61 -15.33 -6.25 8.53
CA GLU A 61 -15.62 -7.31 7.53
C GLU A 61 -15.51 -6.79 6.09
N LYS A 62 -16.10 -5.61 5.81
CA LYS A 62 -16.06 -5.00 4.47
C LYS A 62 -14.64 -4.59 4.05
N VAL A 63 -13.82 -4.12 4.98
CA VAL A 63 -12.41 -3.82 4.74
C VAL A 63 -11.62 -5.10 4.45
N LYS A 64 -11.97 -6.24 5.08
CA LYS A 64 -11.32 -7.55 4.84
C LYS A 64 -11.55 -7.99 3.39
N GLU A 65 -12.81 -7.99 2.99
CA GLU A 65 -13.24 -8.31 1.64
C GLU A 65 -12.57 -7.40 0.59
N PHE A 66 -12.48 -6.10 0.89
CA PHE A 66 -11.83 -5.15 -0.01
C PHE A 66 -10.33 -5.43 -0.16
N ARG A 67 -9.61 -5.67 0.94
CA ARG A 67 -8.17 -6.02 0.90
C ARG A 67 -7.93 -7.29 0.08
N LYS A 68 -8.72 -8.33 0.32
CA LYS A 68 -8.63 -9.62 -0.40
C LYS A 68 -8.87 -9.44 -1.90
N SER A 69 -9.93 -8.69 -2.26
CA SER A 69 -10.25 -8.35 -3.65
C SER A 69 -9.12 -7.57 -4.33
N ARG A 70 -8.47 -6.66 -3.60
CA ARG A 70 -7.35 -5.88 -4.10
C ARG A 70 -6.11 -6.74 -4.34
N GLU A 71 -5.80 -7.67 -3.45
CA GLU A 71 -4.67 -8.59 -3.63
C GLU A 71 -4.87 -9.52 -4.84
N LEU A 72 -6.10 -10.03 -5.02
CA LEU A 72 -6.47 -10.83 -6.21
C LEU A 72 -6.32 -10.05 -7.53
N THR A 73 -6.51 -8.73 -7.49
CA THR A 73 -6.47 -7.88 -8.68
C THR A 73 -5.16 -7.09 -8.81
N LYS A 74 -4.24 -7.22 -7.86
CA LYS A 74 -2.98 -6.45 -7.78
C LYS A 74 -2.09 -6.61 -9.00
N ASN A 75 -2.07 -7.82 -9.57
CA ASN A 75 -1.31 -8.16 -10.77
C ASN A 75 -2.19 -8.30 -12.01
N LYS A 76 -3.44 -7.82 -11.96
CA LYS A 76 -4.31 -7.89 -13.14
C LYS A 76 -3.75 -6.94 -14.20
N PRO A 77 -3.41 -7.44 -15.41
CA PRO A 77 -2.96 -6.58 -16.48
C PRO A 77 -4.06 -5.55 -16.78
N ARG A 78 -3.65 -4.32 -17.08
CA ARG A 78 -4.59 -3.28 -17.53
C ARG A 78 -5.32 -3.79 -18.76
N SER A 79 -6.62 -3.52 -18.85
CA SER A 79 -7.36 -3.87 -20.07
C SER A 79 -6.81 -3.09 -21.26
N ALA A 80 -6.99 -3.61 -22.47
CA ALA A 80 -6.58 -2.92 -23.69
C ALA A 80 -7.16 -1.49 -23.78
N GLU A 81 -8.39 -1.30 -23.30
CA GLU A 81 -9.04 0.01 -23.21
C GLU A 81 -8.34 0.95 -22.22
N GLN A 82 -7.99 0.46 -21.03
CA GLN A 82 -7.27 1.24 -20.02
C GLN A 82 -5.87 1.63 -20.48
N GLU A 83 -5.18 0.73 -21.18
CA GLU A 83 -3.88 1.03 -21.78
C GLU A 83 -3.99 2.07 -22.90
N LYS A 84 -5.01 1.94 -23.76
CA LYS A 84 -5.29 2.91 -24.82
C LYS A 84 -5.54 4.30 -24.23
N LEU A 85 -6.44 4.38 -23.24
CA LEU A 85 -6.73 5.63 -22.54
C LEU A 85 -5.49 6.22 -21.87
N SER A 86 -4.68 5.39 -21.19
CA SER A 86 -3.43 5.86 -20.58
C SER A 86 -2.43 6.41 -21.59
N ARG A 87 -2.38 5.83 -22.80
CA ARG A 87 -1.52 6.34 -23.88
C ARG A 87 -2.05 7.68 -24.41
N GLU A 88 -3.34 7.76 -24.69
CA GLU A 88 -3.98 8.99 -25.18
C GLU A 88 -3.82 10.16 -24.20
N ILE A 89 -3.98 9.93 -22.89
CA ILE A 89 -3.79 10.96 -21.87
C ILE A 89 -2.34 11.46 -21.83
N ARG A 90 -1.35 10.56 -21.91
CA ARG A 90 0.06 10.95 -21.93
C ARG A 90 0.41 11.76 -23.17
N GLU A 91 -0.04 11.29 -24.34
CA GLU A 91 0.18 11.99 -25.60
C GLU A 91 -0.46 13.39 -25.59
N LEU A 92 -1.66 13.52 -25.02
CA LEU A 92 -2.31 14.82 -24.85
C LEU A 92 -1.48 15.74 -23.95
N PHE A 93 -0.98 15.23 -22.82
CA PHE A 93 -0.14 16.00 -21.90
C PHE A 93 1.14 16.47 -22.58
N ASP A 94 1.85 15.57 -23.26
CA ASP A 94 3.09 15.89 -23.99
C ASP A 94 2.85 16.97 -25.06
N LYS A 95 1.74 16.86 -25.81
CA LYS A 95 1.35 17.88 -26.79
C LYS A 95 1.05 19.23 -26.14
N THR A 96 0.34 19.24 -25.01
CA THR A 96 0.03 20.48 -24.29
C THR A 96 1.30 21.14 -23.76
N GLN A 97 2.20 20.38 -23.14
CA GLN A 97 3.46 20.91 -22.60
C GLN A 97 4.42 21.39 -23.70
N SER A 98 4.26 20.90 -24.93
CA SER A 98 5.04 21.35 -26.10
C SER A 98 4.55 22.69 -26.69
N LEU A 99 3.41 23.22 -26.24
CA LEU A 99 2.89 24.49 -26.74
C LEU A 99 3.73 25.66 -26.22
N PRO A 100 4.13 26.61 -27.09
CA PRO A 100 4.87 27.80 -26.66
C PRO A 100 4.01 28.66 -25.73
N GLY A 101 4.58 29.09 -24.60
CA GLY A 101 3.86 29.84 -23.57
C GLY A 101 3.18 28.99 -22.50
N ILE A 102 3.27 27.66 -22.59
CA ILE A 102 2.97 26.71 -21.50
C ILE A 102 4.29 26.27 -20.81
N GLN A 103 5.37 27.02 -21.00
CA GLN A 103 6.64 26.78 -20.31
C GLN A 103 6.48 26.85 -18.78
N ASP A 104 7.35 26.12 -18.08
CA ASP A 104 7.45 26.12 -16.62
C ASP A 104 7.53 27.54 -16.08
N ILE A 105 6.66 27.87 -15.11
CA ILE A 105 6.80 29.10 -14.32
C ILE A 105 8.14 28.99 -13.59
N THR A 106 9.04 29.93 -13.84
CA THR A 106 10.36 29.95 -13.22
C THR A 106 10.24 30.29 -11.73
N GLU A 107 11.20 29.84 -10.91
CA GLU A 107 11.22 30.21 -9.48
C GLU A 107 11.30 31.73 -9.32
N GLU A 108 11.97 32.42 -10.24
CA GLU A 108 12.06 33.87 -10.31
C GLU A 108 10.70 34.54 -10.54
N GLU A 109 9.88 34.02 -11.46
CA GLU A 109 8.52 34.52 -11.71
C GLU A 109 7.59 34.29 -10.52
N ILE A 110 7.71 33.13 -9.86
CA ILE A 110 6.96 32.83 -8.63
C ILE A 110 7.36 33.79 -7.50
N ALA A 111 8.66 34.04 -7.33
CA ALA A 111 9.17 34.93 -6.30
C ALA A 111 8.72 36.39 -6.53
N ALA A 112 8.77 36.85 -7.78
CA ALA A 112 8.31 38.18 -8.17
C ALA A 112 6.82 38.39 -7.85
N GLU A 113 5.97 37.41 -8.14
CA GLU A 113 4.53 37.45 -7.85
C GLU A 113 4.26 37.48 -6.33
N ILE A 114 4.95 36.62 -5.55
CA ILE A 114 4.84 36.61 -4.09
C ILE A 114 5.23 37.96 -3.50
N ASP A 115 6.30 38.59 -4.00
CA ASP A 115 6.74 39.88 -3.51
C ASP A 115 5.83 41.03 -3.95
N ALA A 116 5.22 40.98 -5.13
CA ALA A 116 4.18 41.92 -5.55
C ALA A 116 2.97 41.86 -4.60
N TYR A 117 2.50 40.65 -4.28
CA TYR A 117 1.41 40.45 -3.32
C TYR A 117 1.74 41.00 -1.92
N ARG A 118 3.00 40.86 -1.47
CA ARG A 118 3.46 41.44 -0.20
C ARG A 118 3.51 42.97 -0.21
N ARG A 119 3.72 43.59 -1.37
CA ARG A 119 3.71 45.05 -1.54
C ARG A 119 2.31 45.63 -1.75
N GLY A 120 1.31 44.79 -1.97
CA GLY A 120 -0.09 45.20 -2.19
C GLY A 120 -0.35 45.74 -3.60
N GLU A 121 0.45 45.29 -4.58
CA GLU A 121 0.24 45.52 -6.02
C GLU A 121 -0.74 44.49 -6.62
#